data_AF-A0AA95MEJ3-F1
#
_entry.id   AF-A0AA95MEJ3-F1
#
_cell.length_a   1.000
_cell.length_b   1.000
_cell.length_c   1.000
_cell.angle_alpha   90.00
_cell.angle_beta   90.00
_cell.angle_gamma   90.00
#
_symmetry.space_group_name_H-M   'P 1'
#
loop_
_entity.id
_entity.type
_entity.pdbx_description
1 polymer ?
#
loop_
_entity_poly.entity_id
_entity_poly.type
_entity_poly.pdbx_seq_one_letter_code
_entity_poly.pdbx_strand_id
1 'polypeptide(L)'
;MEWVLKVGFRAIIVAFRYGGWLVSHIVRPFSASKATLIRSKSKSIATSLEAVKTYSQSAIYVQLRKVLPDVIAQDLPRIIVNLII
;
A
#
# COMPACT_ATOMS: atom_id res chain seq x y z
N MET A 1 15.04 11.78 -12.71
CA MET A 1 14.17 10.60 -12.67
C MET A 1 13.91 10.13 -11.23
N GLU A 2 14.92 10.00 -10.37
CA GLU A 2 14.75 9.58 -8.96
C GLU A 2 13.78 10.44 -8.13
N TRP A 3 13.74 11.76 -8.34
CA TRP A 3 12.82 12.63 -7.61
C TRP A 3 11.35 12.34 -7.93
N VAL A 4 11.03 12.08 -9.21
CA VAL A 4 9.69 11.70 -9.66
C VAL A 4 9.28 10.36 -9.05
N LEU A 5 10.20 9.39 -9.05
CA LEU A 5 9.97 8.08 -8.42
C LEU A 5 9.66 8.22 -6.92
N LYS A 6 10.43 9.04 -6.21
CA LYS A 6 10.24 9.30 -4.78
C LYS A 6 8.91 9.98 -4.46
N VAL A 7 8.50 10.98 -5.27
CA VAL A 7 7.23 11.68 -5.09
C VAL A 7 6.04 10.76 -5.39
N GLY A 8 6.09 10.03 -6.51
CA GLY A 8 5.04 9.08 -6.89
C GLY A 8 4.88 7.96 -5.86
N PHE A 9 5.99 7.40 -5.36
CA PHE A 9 5.94 6.37 -4.33
C PHE A 9 5.36 6.88 -3.01
N ARG A 10 5.71 8.11 -2.61
CA ARG A 10 5.12 8.77 -1.44
C ARG A 10 3.61 8.98 -1.60
N ALA A 11 3.15 9.35 -2.81
CA ALA A 11 1.73 9.50 -3.10
C ALA A 11 0.98 8.17 -2.94
N ILE A 12 1.56 7.04 -3.38
CA ILE A 12 0.98 5.71 -3.19
C ILE A 12 0.90 5.32 -1.71
N ILE A 13 1.95 5.57 -0.91
CA ILE A 13 1.93 5.34 0.54
C ILE A 13 0.79 6.14 1.20
N VAL A 14 0.66 7.41 0.83
CA VAL A 14 -0.40 8.31 1.30
C VAL A 14 -1.78 7.77 0.89
N ALA A 15 -1.94 7.31 -0.35
CA ALA A 15 -3.19 6.73 -0.84
C ALA A 15 -3.62 5.50 -0.02
N PHE A 16 -2.71 4.58 0.30
CA PHE A 16 -3.03 3.45 1.19
C PHE A 16 -3.41 3.93 2.60
N ARG A 17 -2.65 4.88 3.17
CA ARG A 17 -2.89 5.34 4.55
C ARG A 17 -4.21 6.10 4.71
N TYR A 18 -4.47 7.07 3.84
CA TYR A 18 -5.66 7.92 3.92
C TYR A 18 -6.87 7.33 3.18
N GLY A 19 -6.66 6.70 2.03
CA GLY A 19 -7.72 5.97 1.33
C GLY A 19 -8.29 4.85 2.17
N GLY A 20 -7.45 4.05 2.84
CA GLY A 20 -7.89 3.03 3.79
C GLY A 20 -8.70 3.60 4.98
N TRP A 21 -8.35 4.79 5.46
CA TRP A 21 -9.12 5.48 6.50
C TRP A 21 -10.49 5.94 6.00
N LEU A 22 -10.55 6.53 4.81
CA LEU A 22 -11.80 6.99 4.19
C LEU A 22 -12.74 5.80 3.95
N VAL A 23 -12.24 4.74 3.30
CA VAL A 23 -13.02 3.52 3.06
C VAL A 23 -13.49 2.90 4.38
N SER A 24 -12.67 2.93 5.43
CA SER A 24 -13.12 2.44 6.75
C SER A 24 -14.30 3.25 7.30
N HIS A 25 -14.36 4.57 7.10
CA HIS A 25 -15.50 5.39 7.52
C HIS A 25 -16.76 5.09 6.72
N ILE A 26 -16.62 4.83 5.42
CA ILE A 26 -17.74 4.45 4.55
C ILE A 26 -18.29 3.07 4.94
N VAL A 27 -17.42 2.13 5.31
CA VAL A 27 -17.82 0.75 5.66
C VAL A 27 -18.34 0.64 7.09
N ARG A 28 -17.92 1.54 8.00
CA ARG A 28 -18.23 1.47 9.43
C ARG A 28 -19.74 1.37 9.76
N PRO A 29 -20.66 2.10 9.08
CA PRO A 29 -22.10 1.96 9.30
C PRO A 29 -22.63 0.56 9.00
N PHE A 30 -22.00 -0.16 8.06
CA PHE A 30 -22.41 -1.49 7.65
C PHE A 30 -21.72 -2.59 8.47
N SER A 31 -20.47 -2.38 8.86
CA SER A 31 -19.71 -3.33 9.67
C SER A 31 -18.46 -2.71 10.29
N ALA A 32 -18.46 -2.62 11.63
CA ALA A 32 -17.32 -2.10 12.38
C ALA A 32 -16.08 -3.01 12.29
N SER A 33 -16.27 -4.33 12.26
CA SER A 33 -15.17 -5.30 12.15
C SER A 33 -14.46 -5.20 10.79
N LYS A 34 -15.23 -5.14 9.69
CA LYS A 34 -14.67 -4.93 8.34
C LYS A 34 -13.98 -3.58 8.21
N ALA A 35 -14.56 -2.50 8.74
CA ALA A 35 -13.92 -1.18 8.76
C ALA A 35 -12.57 -1.19 9.48
N THR A 36 -12.51 -1.87 10.63
CA THR A 36 -11.26 -2.02 11.40
C THR A 36 -10.22 -2.82 10.64
N LEU A 37 -10.63 -3.90 9.97
CA LEU A 37 -9.75 -4.73 9.15
C LEU A 37 -9.16 -3.92 7.98
N ILE A 38 -9.98 -3.16 7.26
CA ILE A 38 -9.54 -2.28 6.17
C ILE A 38 -8.52 -1.26 6.67
N ARG A 39 -8.80 -0.58 7.79
CA ARG A 39 -7.89 0.41 8.37
C ARG A 39 -6.55 -0.22 8.78
N SER A 40 -6.60 -1.37 9.45
CA SER A 40 -5.41 -2.08 9.91
C SER A 40 -4.54 -2.56 8.74
N LYS A 41 -5.14 -3.24 7.75
CA LYS A 41 -4.42 -3.73 6.57
C LYS A 41 -3.83 -2.60 5.73
N SER A 42 -4.60 -1.55 5.46
CA SER A 42 -4.13 -0.42 4.67
C SER A 42 -2.97 0.33 5.36
N LYS A 43 -3.05 0.49 6.69
CA LYS A 43 -1.95 1.05 7.49
C LYS A 43 -0.70 0.15 7.42
N SER A 44 -0.88 -1.16 7.55
CA SER A 44 0.21 -2.13 7.49
C SER A 44 0.92 -2.11 6.13
N ILE A 45 0.18 -2.03 5.03
CA ILE A 45 0.73 -1.91 3.66
C ILE A 45 1.53 -0.61 3.54
N ALA A 46 0.97 0.52 3.97
CA ALA A 46 1.66 1.80 3.93
C ALA A 46 2.99 1.76 4.71
N THR A 47 3.00 1.19 5.92
CA THR A 47 4.22 1.05 6.74
C THR A 47 5.23 0.10 6.11
N SER A 48 4.81 -1.01 5.50
CA SER A 48 5.72 -1.87 4.74
C SER A 48 6.35 -1.16 3.56
N LEU A 49 5.58 -0.35 2.84
CA LEU A 49 6.08 0.46 1.72
C LEU A 49 7.04 1.55 2.18
N GLU A 50 6.81 2.20 3.33
CA GLU A 50 7.75 3.17 3.93
C GLU A 50 9.14 2.56 4.20
N ALA A 51 9.23 1.24 4.43
CA ALA A 51 10.48 0.52 4.64
C ALA A 51 11.24 0.16 3.35
N VAL A 52 10.67 0.41 2.17
CA VAL A 52 11.31 0.17 0.87
C VAL A 52 12.38 1.24 0.64
N LYS A 53 13.65 0.82 0.57
CA LYS A 53 14.79 1.72 0.32
C LYS A 53 15.12 1.89 -1.17
N THR A 54 14.64 0.99 -2.01
CA THR A 54 14.93 0.94 -3.45
C THR A 54 13.63 0.75 -4.21
N TYR A 55 13.36 1.61 -5.20
CA TYR A 55 12.12 1.59 -5.98
C TYR A 55 12.16 0.54 -7.09
N SER A 56 12.35 -0.73 -6.74
CA SER A 56 12.27 -1.87 -7.65
C SER A 56 11.10 -2.77 -7.29
N GLN A 57 10.55 -3.47 -8.29
CA GLN A 57 9.46 -4.43 -8.07
C GLN A 57 9.82 -5.49 -7.02
N SER A 58 11.08 -5.98 -7.05
CA SER A 58 11.57 -6.98 -6.10
C SER A 58 11.65 -6.46 -4.66
N ALA A 59 12.13 -5.23 -4.45
CA ALA A 59 12.22 -4.63 -3.12
C ALA A 59 10.82 -4.36 -2.53
N ILE A 60 9.88 -3.92 -3.37
CA ILE A 60 8.49 -3.70 -2.99
C ILE A 60 7.82 -5.05 -2.63
N TYR A 61 8.00 -6.08 -3.46
CA TYR A 61 7.50 -7.44 -3.21
C TYR A 61 7.94 -7.97 -1.84
N VAL A 62 9.24 -7.86 -1.53
CA VAL A 62 9.81 -8.35 -0.26
C VAL A 62 9.14 -7.71 0.96
N GLN A 63 8.73 -6.44 0.86
CA GLN A 63 8.02 -5.78 1.97
C GLN A 63 6.53 -6.11 1.99
N LEU A 64 5.89 -6.21 0.82
CA LEU A 64 4.44 -6.48 0.73
C LEU A 64 4.08 -7.91 1.13
N ARG A 65 4.91 -8.92 0.80
CA ARG A 65 4.67 -10.32 1.19
C ARG A 65 4.61 -10.54 2.72
N LYS A 66 5.14 -9.60 3.51
CA LYS A 66 5.09 -9.66 4.98
C LYS A 66 3.70 -9.40 5.54
N VAL A 67 2.84 -8.73 4.77
CA VAL A 67 1.56 -8.18 5.25
C VAL A 67 0.37 -8.58 4.37
N LEU A 68 0.64 -9.01 3.14
CA LEU A 68 -0.33 -9.47 2.15
C LEU A 68 -0.10 -10.95 1.81
N PRO A 69 -1.16 -11.66 1.40
CA PRO A 69 -1.03 -12.97 0.77
C PRO A 69 -0.14 -12.91 -0.47
N ASP A 70 0.62 -13.97 -0.72
CA ASP A 70 1.62 -14.01 -1.81
C ASP A 70 1.04 -13.67 -3.18
N VAL A 71 -0.17 -14.15 -3.49
CA VAL A 71 -0.86 -13.87 -4.77
C VAL A 71 -1.00 -12.36 -5.00
N ILE A 72 -1.44 -11.62 -3.97
CA ILE A 72 -1.60 -10.16 -4.07
C ILE A 72 -0.24 -9.47 -4.03
N ALA A 73 0.69 -9.98 -3.22
CA ALA A 73 2.02 -9.42 -3.11
C ALA A 73 2.82 -9.52 -4.42
N GLN A 74 2.55 -10.50 -5.29
CA GLN A 74 3.20 -10.64 -6.60
C GLN A 74 2.75 -9.59 -7.62
N ASP A 75 1.45 -9.29 -7.69
CA ASP A 75 0.90 -8.39 -8.72
C ASP A 75 1.03 -6.91 -8.36
N LEU A 76 0.85 -6.57 -7.08
CA LEU A 76 0.81 -5.17 -6.61
C LEU A 76 2.11 -4.38 -6.88
N PRO A 77 3.33 -4.93 -6.71
CA PRO A 77 4.58 -4.24 -7.01
C PRO A 77 4.67 -3.78 -8.46
N ARG A 78 4.19 -4.60 -9.40
CA ARG A 78 4.20 -4.27 -10.83
C ARG A 78 3.30 -3.08 -11.11
N ILE A 79 2.10 -3.06 -10.55
CA ILE A 79 1.14 -1.95 -10.67
C ILE A 79 1.74 -0.67 -10.08
N ILE A 80 2.31 -0.75 -8.87
CA ILE A 80 2.92 0.40 -8.19
C ILE A 80 4.04 1.01 -9.04
N VAL A 81 4.93 0.18 -9.58
CA VAL A 81 6.05 0.66 -10.41
C VAL A 81 5.54 1.26 -11.72
N ASN A 82 4.56 0.64 -12.38
CA ASN A 82 3.97 1.15 -13.62
C ASN A 82 3.18 2.46 -13.44
N LEU A 83 2.68 2.76 -12.24
CA LEU A 83 1.98 4.02 -11.94
C LEU A 83 2.94 5.18 -11.65
N ILE A 84 4.21 4.89 -11.39
CA ILE A 84 5.21 5.88 -10.97
C ILE A 84 6.20 6.21 -12.11
N ILE A 85 6.47 5.24 -12.99
CA ILE A 85 7.30 5.38 -14.20
C ILE A 85 6.45 5.96 -15.34
#